data_AF-A0A852G8C4-F1
#
_entry.id   AF-A0A852G8C4-F1
#
_cell.length_a   1.000
_cell.length_b   1.000
_cell.length_c   1.000
_cell.angle_alpha   90.00
_cell.angle_beta   90.00
_cell.angle_gamma   90.00
#
_symmetry.space_group_name_H-M   'P 1'
#
loop_
_entity.id
_entity.type
_entity.pdbx_description
1 polymer ?
#
loop_
_entity_poly.entity_id
_entity_poly.type
_entity_poly.pdbx_seq_one_letter_code
_entity_poly.pdbx_strand_id
1 'polypeptide(L)'
;MRGARKRLCSALIVAYGLFSLYAAYTVFLRPRRTAAPRPPHRDRRGPRDHVAVGNEEWNPWEGEEKSELLASQQRYEANLKMIKNARSHLEQTSLRVQIWGKAAIGLYLWQHIFGGHLQPDDVSAQWREGSQKAGKTYFSFITGPSVVPGYFSVEAENVVLVLNGREKAKITYATQWLHYAQTLIQTHKIQHVAVVLLGNEQCSNEWIQPYLKRHGGFVNLLFVTYDYALVNEEDIFQWPLGVAT
;
A
#
# COMPACT_ATOMS: atom_id res chain seq x y z
N MET A 1 27.94 23.97 -43.17
CA MET A 1 28.09 23.38 -41.81
C MET A 1 26.86 22.66 -41.23
N ARG A 2 25.62 22.87 -41.71
CA ARG A 2 24.40 22.22 -41.16
C ARG A 2 24.22 20.74 -41.55
N GLY A 3 24.71 20.31 -42.72
CA GLY A 3 24.57 18.92 -43.18
C GLY A 3 25.43 17.91 -42.42
N ALA A 4 26.66 18.29 -42.04
CA ALA A 4 27.58 17.43 -41.29
C ALA A 4 27.06 17.13 -39.87
N ARG A 5 26.45 18.12 -39.21
CA ARG A 5 25.86 17.94 -37.87
C ARG A 5 24.67 17.00 -37.87
N LYS A 6 23.80 17.06 -38.89
CA LYS A 6 22.67 16.13 -39.03
C LYS A 6 23.12 14.68 -39.25
N ARG A 7 24.18 14.48 -40.05
CA ARG A 7 24.77 13.15 -40.28
C ARG A 7 25.45 12.57 -39.03
N LEU A 8 26.08 13.44 -38.23
CA LEU A 8 26.66 13.04 -36.94
C LEU A 8 25.57 12.63 -35.93
N CYS A 9 24.50 13.43 -35.82
CA CYS A 9 23.37 13.11 -34.94
C CYS A 9 22.65 11.81 -35.36
N SER A 10 22.45 11.58 -36.67
CA SER A 10 21.87 10.32 -37.13
C SER A 10 22.78 9.13 -36.82
N ALA A 11 24.10 9.27 -36.98
CA ALA A 11 25.05 8.21 -36.64
C ALA A 11 25.04 7.89 -35.14
N LEU A 12 24.93 8.90 -34.27
CA LEU A 12 24.84 8.71 -32.82
C LEU A 12 23.54 8.00 -32.41
N ILE A 13 22.40 8.33 -33.03
CA ILE A 13 21.12 7.66 -32.75
C ILE A 13 21.17 6.19 -33.18
N VAL A 14 21.77 5.89 -34.33
CA VAL A 14 21.93 4.51 -34.81
C VAL A 14 22.88 3.72 -33.89
N ALA A 15 24.00 4.32 -33.48
CA ALA A 15 24.93 3.70 -32.54
C ALA A 15 24.28 3.41 -31.18
N TYR A 16 23.48 4.36 -30.67
CA TYR A 16 22.73 4.19 -29.43
C TYR A 16 21.70 3.06 -29.54
N GLY A 17 20.93 3.02 -30.63
CA GLY A 17 19.96 1.94 -30.86
C GLY A 17 20.61 0.55 -30.94
N LEU A 18 21.74 0.43 -31.63
CA LEU A 18 22.51 -0.82 -31.71
C LEU A 18 23.06 -1.24 -30.34
N PHE A 19 23.53 -0.28 -29.53
CA PHE A 19 24.00 -0.56 -28.18
C PHE A 19 22.88 -1.00 -27.24
N SER A 20 21.71 -0.35 -27.30
CA SER A 20 20.53 -0.74 -26.53
C SER A 20 20.03 -2.14 -26.91
N LEU A 21 20.02 -2.47 -28.21
CA LEU A 21 19.66 -3.82 -28.68
C LEU A 21 20.68 -4.88 -28.23
N TYR A 22 21.98 -4.56 -28.27
CA TYR A 22 23.02 -5.45 -27.76
C TYR A 22 22.90 -5.67 -26.24
N ALA A 23 22.67 -4.62 -25.47
CA ALA A 23 22.45 -4.72 -24.03
C ALA A 23 21.22 -5.61 -23.72
N ALA A 24 20.10 -5.39 -24.41
CA ALA A 24 18.91 -6.22 -24.28
C ALA A 24 19.19 -7.70 -24.61
N TYR A 25 19.91 -7.98 -25.70
CA TYR A 25 20.32 -9.34 -26.04
C TYR A 25 21.18 -9.99 -24.94
N THR A 26 22.15 -9.25 -24.37
CA THR A 26 23.02 -9.80 -23.31
C THR A 26 22.29 -10.11 -22.01
N VAL A 27 21.23 -9.37 -21.69
CA VAL A 27 20.47 -9.53 -20.43
C VAL A 27 19.38 -10.59 -20.57
N PHE A 28 18.66 -10.61 -21.69
CA PHE A 28 17.46 -11.45 -21.83
C PHE A 28 17.70 -12.75 -22.60
N LEU A 29 18.64 -12.76 -23.55
CA LEU A 29 18.78 -13.85 -24.52
C LEU A 29 20.11 -14.59 -24.43
N ARG A 30 21.09 -14.06 -23.69
CA ARG A 30 22.36 -14.74 -23.48
C ARG A 30 22.14 -15.90 -22.49
N PRO A 31 22.41 -17.16 -22.87
CA PRO A 31 22.36 -18.27 -21.94
C PRO A 31 23.31 -17.98 -20.77
N ARG A 32 22.79 -18.01 -19.54
CA ARG A 32 23.62 -17.95 -18.33
C ARG A 32 24.64 -19.08 -18.44
N ARG A 33 25.92 -18.73 -18.66
CA ARG A 33 27.01 -19.70 -18.54
C ARG A 33 26.88 -20.33 -17.16
N THR A 34 26.77 -21.66 -17.14
CA THR A 34 26.89 -22.46 -15.94
C THR A 34 28.13 -22.02 -15.16
N ALA A 35 27.96 -21.83 -13.86
CA ALA A 35 29.04 -21.44 -12.97
C ALA A 35 30.24 -22.37 -13.18
N ALA A 36 31.43 -21.78 -13.36
CA ALA A 36 32.65 -22.54 -13.55
C ALA A 36 32.86 -23.49 -12.36
N PRO A 37 33.20 -24.77 -12.59
CA PRO A 37 33.59 -25.66 -11.51
C PRO A 37 34.83 -25.08 -10.82
N ARG A 38 34.82 -25.03 -9.49
CA ARG A 38 36.02 -24.73 -8.70
C ARG A 38 37.14 -25.69 -9.09
N PRO A 39 38.40 -25.23 -9.15
CA PRO A 39 39.50 -26.08 -9.59
C PRO A 39 39.68 -27.24 -8.60
N PRO A 40 39.92 -28.48 -9.09
CA PRO A 40 40.25 -29.58 -8.21
C PRO A 40 41.64 -29.32 -7.60
N HIS A 41 41.72 -29.54 -6.30
CA HIS A 41 42.97 -29.59 -5.55
C HIS A 41 43.94 -30.54 -6.25
N ARG A 42 45.12 -30.04 -6.56
CA ARG A 42 46.14 -30.73 -7.34
C ARG A 42 46.92 -31.65 -6.40
N ASP A 43 46.48 -32.89 -6.27
CA ASP A 43 47.31 -33.93 -5.66
C ASP A 43 47.96 -34.85 -6.71
N ARG A 44 49.21 -35.18 -6.39
CA ARG A 44 50.24 -35.79 -7.23
C ARG A 44 49.82 -37.12 -7.84
N ARG A 45 50.17 -37.32 -9.12
CA ARG A 45 50.23 -38.66 -9.72
C ARG A 45 51.32 -39.50 -9.06
N GLY A 46 50.93 -40.71 -8.65
CA GLY A 46 51.77 -41.91 -8.50
C GLY A 46 50.99 -43.14 -9.02
N PRO A 47 51.64 -44.23 -9.45
CA PRO A 47 51.11 -45.09 -10.51
C PRO A 47 50.52 -46.44 -10.07
N ARG A 48 49.53 -46.87 -10.87
CA ARG A 48 49.01 -48.23 -11.18
C ARG A 48 48.20 -49.02 -10.14
N ASP A 49 46.97 -49.33 -10.62
CA ASP A 49 46.28 -50.62 -10.64
C ASP A 49 46.19 -51.44 -9.35
N HIS A 50 45.05 -51.31 -8.66
CA HIS A 50 44.36 -52.44 -8.05
C HIS A 50 42.84 -52.27 -8.12
N VAL A 51 42.18 -53.30 -8.65
CA VAL A 51 40.75 -53.56 -8.57
C VAL A 51 40.38 -53.86 -7.13
N ALA A 52 39.38 -53.17 -6.56
CA ALA A 52 38.35 -53.72 -5.68
C ALA A 52 37.48 -52.61 -5.08
N VAL A 53 36.16 -52.73 -5.29
CA VAL A 53 35.12 -52.47 -4.28
C VAL A 53 34.84 -50.99 -3.96
N GLY A 54 33.57 -50.68 -3.72
CA GLY A 54 33.09 -49.32 -3.50
C GLY A 54 33.83 -48.62 -2.37
N ASN A 55 34.61 -47.59 -2.72
CA ASN A 55 35.19 -46.67 -1.75
C ASN A 55 34.12 -45.64 -1.38
N GLU A 56 33.19 -46.05 -0.52
CA GLU A 56 32.60 -45.12 0.45
C GLU A 56 33.75 -44.72 1.38
N GLU A 57 34.42 -43.61 1.05
CA GLU A 57 35.50 -43.05 1.85
C GLU A 57 34.92 -42.67 3.22
N TRP A 58 35.16 -43.54 4.21
CA TRP A 58 34.57 -43.43 5.54
C TRP A 58 34.97 -42.09 6.16
N ASN A 59 34.02 -41.15 6.21
CA ASN A 59 34.21 -39.88 6.89
C ASN A 59 33.66 -39.99 8.33
N PRO A 60 34.52 -40.04 9.36
CA PRO A 60 34.08 -40.13 10.75
C PRO A 60 33.15 -38.98 11.17
N TRP A 61 33.21 -37.85 10.47
CA TRP A 61 32.50 -36.62 10.78
C TRP A 61 31.25 -36.40 9.92
N GLU A 62 30.94 -37.30 9.00
CA GLU A 62 29.79 -37.15 8.09
C GLU A 62 28.46 -37.07 8.83
N GLY A 63 28.34 -37.80 9.95
CA GLY A 63 27.17 -37.74 10.82
C GLY A 63 27.05 -36.41 11.55
N GLU A 64 28.19 -35.85 11.99
CA GLU A 64 28.24 -34.57 12.68
C GLU A 64 27.96 -33.41 11.71
N GLU A 65 28.57 -33.39 10.52
CA GLU A 65 28.32 -32.38 9.49
C GLU A 65 26.85 -32.38 9.02
N LYS A 66 26.25 -33.56 8.80
CA LYS A 66 24.82 -33.68 8.47
C LYS A 66 23.95 -33.16 9.61
N SER A 67 24.33 -33.43 10.87
CA SER A 67 23.60 -32.93 12.04
C SER A 67 23.69 -31.41 12.20
N GLU A 68 24.86 -30.82 11.95
CA GLU A 68 25.09 -29.38 11.96
C GLU A 68 24.36 -28.67 10.82
N LEU A 69 24.36 -29.26 9.62
CA LEU A 69 23.58 -28.77 8.48
C LEU A 69 22.09 -28.75 8.80
N LEU A 70 21.55 -29.86 9.34
CA LEU A 70 20.15 -29.94 9.75
C LEU A 70 19.83 -28.94 10.87
N ALA A 71 20.69 -28.80 11.87
CA ALA A 71 20.53 -27.81 12.94
C ALA A 71 20.58 -26.37 12.41
N SER A 72 21.46 -26.08 11.45
CA SER A 72 21.57 -24.75 10.82
C SER A 72 20.33 -24.42 9.99
N GLN A 73 19.78 -25.41 9.27
CA GLN A 73 18.57 -25.27 8.48
C GLN A 73 17.35 -25.09 9.39
N GLN A 74 17.25 -25.86 10.47
CA GLN A 74 16.21 -25.68 11.48
C GLN A 74 16.28 -24.30 12.15
N ARG A 75 17.48 -23.79 12.47
CA ARG A 75 17.66 -22.43 12.99
C ARG A 75 17.23 -21.37 11.98
N TYR A 76 17.56 -21.55 10.70
CA TYR A 76 17.15 -20.64 9.64
C TYR A 76 15.62 -20.62 9.46
N GLU A 77 14.97 -21.78 9.43
CA GLU A 77 13.53 -21.89 9.35
C GLU A 77 12.82 -21.32 10.59
N ALA A 78 13.36 -21.54 11.78
CA ALA A 78 12.85 -20.95 13.02
C ALA A 78 12.94 -19.42 13.00
N ASN A 79 14.06 -18.86 12.53
CA ASN A 79 14.24 -17.41 12.36
C ASN A 79 13.25 -16.84 11.33
N LEU A 80 13.04 -17.51 10.19
CA LEU A 80 12.03 -17.08 9.21
C LEU A 80 10.62 -17.10 9.78
N LYS A 81 10.27 -18.12 10.57
CA LYS A 81 8.98 -18.21 11.27
C LYS A 81 8.84 -17.07 12.29
N MET A 82 9.86 -16.79 13.08
CA MET A 82 9.85 -15.66 14.02
C MET A 82 9.68 -14.31 13.31
N ILE A 83 10.39 -14.07 12.20
CA ILE A 83 10.27 -12.82 11.43
C ILE A 83 8.87 -12.67 10.84
N LYS A 84 8.29 -13.75 10.29
CA LYS A 84 6.91 -13.74 9.79
C LYS A 84 5.90 -13.44 10.90
N ASN A 85 6.05 -14.10 12.06
CA ASN A 85 5.17 -13.90 13.21
C ASN A 85 5.31 -12.49 13.79
N ALA A 86 6.52 -11.94 13.85
CA ALA A 86 6.77 -10.57 14.28
C ALA A 86 6.11 -9.58 13.32
N ARG A 87 6.20 -9.82 12.00
CA ARG A 87 5.57 -8.98 10.97
C ARG A 87 4.05 -9.03 11.03
N SER A 88 3.45 -10.21 11.19
CA SER A 88 2.00 -10.35 11.35
C SER A 88 1.51 -9.70 12.64
N HIS A 89 2.26 -9.78 13.73
CA HIS A 89 1.95 -9.10 14.98
C HIS A 89 2.07 -7.57 14.85
N LEU A 90 3.02 -7.09 14.05
CA LEU A 90 3.17 -5.66 13.72
C LEU A 90 2.03 -5.15 12.83
N GLU A 91 1.47 -5.99 11.97
CA GLU A 91 0.27 -5.69 11.19
C GLU A 91 -0.99 -5.73 12.06
N GLN A 92 -1.09 -6.66 13.03
CA GLN A 92 -2.18 -6.70 14.00
C GLN A 92 -2.18 -5.51 14.98
N THR A 93 -1.00 -5.00 15.34
CA THR A 93 -0.86 -3.80 16.18
C THR A 93 -0.94 -2.49 15.40
N SER A 94 -1.02 -2.55 14.07
CA SER A 94 -1.14 -1.36 13.24
C SER A 94 -2.59 -0.84 13.28
N LEU A 95 -2.72 0.46 13.55
CA LEU A 95 -4.03 1.11 13.67
C LEU A 95 -4.66 1.12 12.27
N ARG A 96 -5.82 0.48 12.08
CA ARG A 96 -6.49 0.39 10.78
C ARG A 96 -7.54 1.50 10.67
N VAL A 97 -7.44 2.28 9.59
CA VAL A 97 -8.37 3.35 9.25
C VAL A 97 -8.88 3.13 7.83
N GLN A 98 -10.19 3.15 7.64
CA GLN A 98 -10.80 3.07 6.32
C GLN A 98 -11.51 4.39 6.00
N ILE A 99 -11.21 4.97 4.84
CA ILE A 99 -11.70 6.26 4.38
C ILE A 99 -12.73 6.00 3.28
N TRP A 100 -13.95 6.51 3.43
CA TRP A 100 -15.03 6.34 2.47
C TRP A 100 -15.27 7.67 1.73
N GLY A 101 -14.81 7.73 0.49
CA GLY A 101 -14.80 8.92 -0.36
C GLY A 101 -16.11 9.13 -1.11
N LYS A 102 -17.01 9.97 -0.61
CA LYS A 102 -18.30 10.29 -1.27
C LYS A 102 -18.49 11.76 -1.67
N ALA A 103 -17.45 12.57 -1.47
CA ALA A 103 -17.33 13.91 -2.03
C ALA A 103 -16.08 14.01 -2.92
N ALA A 104 -16.07 14.98 -3.84
CA ALA A 104 -14.95 15.21 -4.74
C ALA A 104 -13.63 15.46 -3.99
N ILE A 105 -13.69 16.09 -2.81
CA ILE A 105 -12.51 16.30 -1.96
C ILE A 105 -11.89 14.99 -1.43
N GLY A 106 -12.62 13.87 -1.46
CA GLY A 106 -12.08 12.57 -1.07
C GLY A 106 -10.95 12.09 -1.97
N LEU A 107 -11.05 12.35 -3.28
CA LEU A 107 -9.95 12.06 -4.22
C LEU A 107 -8.74 12.93 -3.91
N TYR A 108 -8.97 14.22 -3.65
CA TYR A 108 -7.92 15.15 -3.30
C TYR A 108 -7.20 14.74 -2.00
N LEU A 109 -7.97 14.39 -0.97
CA LEU A 109 -7.46 13.82 0.28
C LEU A 109 -6.52 12.65 0.00
N TRP A 110 -6.98 11.66 -0.75
CA TRP A 110 -6.20 10.45 -1.00
C TRP A 110 -4.96 10.71 -1.87
N GLN A 111 -5.13 11.37 -3.01
CA GLN A 111 -4.07 11.47 -4.01
C GLN A 111 -3.04 12.55 -3.68
N HIS A 112 -3.46 13.69 -3.13
CA HIS A 112 -2.56 14.83 -2.91
C HIS A 112 -2.02 14.93 -1.49
N ILE A 113 -2.81 14.56 -0.49
CA ILE A 113 -2.37 14.65 0.91
C ILE A 113 -1.71 13.34 1.35
N PHE A 114 -2.36 12.21 1.10
CA PHE A 114 -1.75 10.91 1.40
C PHE A 114 -0.72 10.49 0.35
N GLY A 115 -0.81 10.98 -0.90
CA GLY A 115 0.04 10.48 -1.99
C GLY A 115 -0.35 9.06 -2.43
N GLY A 116 -1.59 8.67 -2.16
CA GLY A 116 -2.11 7.34 -2.39
C GLY A 116 -2.49 7.11 -3.86
N HIS A 117 -2.24 5.88 -4.32
CA HIS A 117 -2.66 5.42 -5.64
C HIS A 117 -4.00 4.71 -5.55
N LEU A 118 -4.74 4.66 -6.65
CA LEU A 118 -6.07 4.06 -6.74
C LEU A 118 -6.06 2.95 -7.76
N GLN A 119 -6.73 1.84 -7.47
CA GLN A 119 -6.90 0.70 -8.34
C GLN A 119 -8.40 0.38 -8.47
N PRO A 120 -8.92 0.25 -9.70
CA PRO A 120 -8.25 0.51 -10.97
C PRO A 120 -7.87 1.99 -11.16
N ASP A 121 -6.90 2.25 -12.03
CA ASP A 121 -6.49 3.62 -12.40
C ASP A 121 -7.55 4.34 -13.26
N ASP A 122 -8.47 3.58 -13.87
CA ASP A 122 -9.58 4.09 -14.66
C ASP A 122 -10.53 4.95 -13.82
N VAL A 123 -10.65 6.23 -14.20
CA VAL A 123 -11.52 7.22 -13.54
C VAL A 123 -13.01 6.90 -13.71
N SER A 124 -13.37 6.15 -14.77
CA SER A 124 -14.75 5.74 -15.07
C SER A 124 -15.18 4.46 -14.34
N ALA A 125 -14.27 3.83 -13.60
CA ALA A 125 -14.56 2.62 -12.85
C ALA A 125 -15.67 2.83 -11.81
N GLN A 126 -16.50 1.79 -11.66
CA GLN A 126 -17.65 1.79 -10.75
C GLN A 126 -17.24 1.94 -9.28
N TRP A 127 -16.07 1.44 -8.92
CA TRP A 127 -15.40 1.73 -7.65
C TRP A 127 -13.89 1.68 -7.86
N ARG A 128 -13.17 2.35 -6.96
CA ARG A 128 -11.72 2.43 -6.92
C ARG A 128 -11.27 2.37 -5.46
N GLU A 129 -10.19 1.65 -5.24
CA GLU A 129 -9.64 1.40 -3.91
C GLU A 129 -8.17 1.77 -3.85
N GLY A 130 -7.73 2.23 -2.70
CA GLY A 130 -6.32 2.51 -2.43
C GLY A 130 -5.95 1.99 -1.06
N SER A 131 -4.69 1.62 -0.89
CA SER A 131 -4.14 1.32 0.42
C SER A 131 -2.75 1.91 0.58
N GLN A 132 -2.47 2.39 1.80
CA GLN A 132 -1.19 3.00 2.13
C GLN A 132 -0.91 2.86 3.62
N LYS A 133 0.36 2.65 3.95
CA LYS A 133 0.83 2.64 5.34
C LYS A 133 1.57 3.94 5.62
N ALA A 134 1.18 4.65 6.68
CA ALA A 134 1.89 5.82 7.18
C ALA A 134 2.27 5.58 8.65
N GLY A 135 3.56 5.40 8.91
CA GLY A 135 4.07 5.02 10.22
C GLY A 135 3.48 3.68 10.70
N LYS A 136 2.77 3.71 11.84
CA LYS A 136 2.09 2.54 12.44
C LYS A 136 0.63 2.40 12.01
N THR A 137 0.13 3.28 11.14
CA THR A 137 -1.27 3.31 10.74
C THR A 137 -1.41 2.80 9.31
N TYR A 138 -2.36 1.89 9.10
CA TYR A 138 -2.76 1.41 7.79
C TYR A 138 -4.03 2.12 7.36
N PHE A 139 -3.97 2.79 6.22
CA PHE A 139 -5.09 3.48 5.59
C PHE A 139 -5.56 2.69 4.38
N SER A 140 -6.86 2.45 4.29
CA SER A 140 -7.52 2.08 3.05
C SER A 140 -8.51 3.16 2.65
N PHE A 141 -8.67 3.35 1.35
CA PHE A 141 -9.58 4.34 0.78
C PHE A 141 -10.44 3.66 -0.27
N ILE A 142 -11.73 3.96 -0.26
CA ILE A 142 -12.69 3.45 -1.23
C ILE A 142 -13.57 4.60 -1.73
N THR A 143 -13.75 4.68 -3.04
CA THR A 143 -14.60 5.69 -3.68
C THR A 143 -15.22 5.17 -4.97
N GLY A 144 -16.27 5.82 -5.43
CA GLY A 144 -16.91 5.54 -6.71
C GLY A 144 -18.43 5.56 -6.67
N PRO A 145 -19.09 5.49 -7.84
CA PRO A 145 -20.55 5.45 -7.96
C PRO A 145 -21.20 4.25 -7.28
N SER A 146 -20.64 3.04 -7.42
CA SER A 146 -21.22 1.81 -6.87
C SER A 146 -20.90 1.57 -5.40
N VAL A 147 -20.04 2.40 -4.82
CA VAL A 147 -19.76 2.38 -3.38
C VAL A 147 -20.98 2.96 -2.68
N VAL A 148 -21.86 2.09 -2.20
CA VAL A 148 -23.11 2.45 -1.50
C VAL A 148 -23.17 1.75 -0.14
N PRO A 149 -23.88 2.32 0.85
CA PRO A 149 -23.98 1.75 2.19
C PRO A 149 -24.40 0.27 2.17
N GLY A 150 -23.60 -0.61 2.79
CA GLY A 150 -23.89 -2.05 2.89
C GLY A 150 -23.37 -2.91 1.74
N TYR A 151 -22.82 -2.33 0.67
CA TYR A 151 -22.36 -3.07 -0.51
C TYR A 151 -20.83 -2.95 -0.72
N PHE A 152 -20.06 -3.04 0.37
CA PHE A 152 -18.60 -3.13 0.35
C PHE A 152 -18.08 -3.70 1.69
N SER A 153 -16.82 -4.14 1.72
CA SER A 153 -16.18 -4.71 2.91
C SER A 153 -15.72 -3.61 3.88
N VAL A 154 -16.17 -3.69 5.13
CA VAL A 154 -15.70 -2.82 6.23
C VAL A 154 -14.59 -3.56 6.97
N GLU A 155 -13.35 -3.12 6.76
CA GLU A 155 -12.15 -3.84 7.21
C GLU A 155 -11.36 -3.11 8.30
N ALA A 156 -11.91 -2.04 8.86
CA ALA A 156 -11.27 -1.21 9.87
C ALA A 156 -12.24 -0.85 10.99
N GLU A 157 -11.70 -0.74 12.21
CA GLU A 157 -12.45 -0.27 13.39
C GLU A 157 -12.63 1.26 13.36
N ASN A 158 -11.76 1.98 12.65
CA ASN A 158 -11.78 3.43 12.56
C ASN A 158 -12.17 3.83 11.14
N VAL A 159 -13.17 4.71 11.02
CA VAL A 159 -13.70 5.15 9.74
C VAL A 159 -13.59 6.66 9.59
N VAL A 160 -13.20 7.11 8.40
CA VAL A 160 -13.28 8.52 8.01
C VAL A 160 -14.28 8.66 6.86
N LEU A 161 -15.37 9.37 7.10
CA LEU A 161 -16.38 9.66 6.08
C LEU A 161 -16.03 10.97 5.37
N VAL A 162 -15.91 10.95 4.04
CA VAL A 162 -15.74 12.17 3.26
C VAL A 162 -17.04 12.53 2.57
N LEU A 163 -17.74 13.54 3.10
CA LEU A 163 -19.14 13.86 2.78
C LEU A 163 -19.30 15.20 2.07
N ASN A 164 -20.39 15.35 1.32
CA ASN A 164 -20.71 16.56 0.57
C ASN A 164 -21.95 17.23 1.18
N GLY A 165 -21.75 18.39 1.80
CA GLY A 165 -22.80 19.23 2.39
C GLY A 165 -23.12 20.50 1.59
N ARG A 166 -22.63 20.63 0.36
CA ARG A 166 -22.73 21.88 -0.41
C ARG A 166 -24.18 22.25 -0.79
N GLU A 167 -25.05 21.26 -0.96
CA GLU A 167 -26.43 21.44 -1.40
C GLU A 167 -27.39 20.48 -0.70
N LYS A 168 -28.67 20.85 -0.59
CA LYS A 168 -29.69 20.06 0.12
C LYS A 168 -29.79 18.61 -0.36
N ALA A 169 -29.75 18.36 -1.68
CA ALA A 169 -29.78 17.01 -2.22
C ALA A 169 -28.53 16.19 -1.85
N LYS A 170 -27.35 16.83 -1.77
CA LYS A 170 -26.10 16.19 -1.34
C LYS A 170 -26.11 15.90 0.15
N ILE A 171 -26.69 16.79 0.96
CA ILE A 171 -26.91 16.56 2.39
C ILE A 171 -27.77 15.32 2.60
N THR A 172 -28.89 15.16 1.89
CA THR A 172 -29.74 13.96 1.99
C THR A 172 -28.98 12.67 1.68
N TYR A 173 -28.06 12.70 0.71
CA TYR A 173 -27.20 11.55 0.43
C TYR A 173 -26.15 11.34 1.53
N ALA A 174 -25.53 12.40 2.03
CA ALA A 174 -24.55 12.34 3.11
C ALA A 174 -25.14 11.79 4.42
N THR A 175 -26.39 12.11 4.75
CA THR A 175 -27.05 11.60 5.96
C THR A 175 -27.29 10.09 5.89
N GLN A 176 -27.52 9.51 4.71
CA GLN A 176 -27.60 8.06 4.55
C GLN A 176 -26.30 7.35 4.97
N TRP A 177 -25.14 7.96 4.66
CA TRP A 177 -23.83 7.45 5.10
C TRP A 177 -23.64 7.57 6.61
N LEU A 178 -24.10 8.66 7.21
CA LEU A 178 -24.07 8.84 8.66
C LEU A 178 -24.95 7.80 9.36
N HIS A 179 -26.17 7.56 8.88
CA HIS A 179 -27.04 6.53 9.45
C HIS A 179 -26.44 5.14 9.32
N TYR A 180 -25.83 4.81 8.19
CA TYR A 180 -25.13 3.54 8.02
C TYR A 180 -23.96 3.38 8.99
N ALA A 181 -23.12 4.41 9.14
CA ALA A 181 -22.02 4.40 10.10
C ALA A 181 -22.53 4.26 11.55
N GLN A 182 -23.65 4.93 11.88
CA GLN A 182 -24.30 4.81 13.18
C GLN A 182 -24.73 3.36 13.46
N THR A 183 -25.35 2.68 12.48
CA THR A 183 -25.70 1.27 12.61
C THR A 183 -24.46 0.40 12.82
N LEU A 184 -23.37 0.68 12.12
CA LEU A 184 -22.12 -0.07 12.30
C LEU A 184 -21.53 0.12 13.71
N ILE A 185 -21.58 1.33 14.26
CA ILE A 185 -21.20 1.61 15.66
C ILE A 185 -22.08 0.81 16.64
N GLN A 186 -23.41 0.83 16.45
CA GLN A 186 -24.35 0.12 17.32
C GLN A 186 -24.15 -1.40 17.28
N THR A 187 -23.81 -1.93 16.10
CA THR A 187 -23.45 -3.35 15.92
C THR A 187 -22.01 -3.68 16.29
N HIS A 188 -21.25 -2.73 16.85
CA HIS A 188 -19.85 -2.88 17.26
C HIS A 188 -18.91 -3.33 16.12
N LYS A 189 -19.28 -3.05 14.86
CA LYS A 189 -18.44 -3.35 13.68
C LYS A 189 -17.33 -2.30 13.48
N ILE A 190 -17.62 -1.06 13.85
CA ILE A 190 -16.66 0.04 13.88
C ILE A 190 -16.75 0.71 15.26
N GLN A 191 -15.70 1.41 15.68
CA GLN A 191 -15.60 2.01 17.01
C GLN A 191 -15.53 3.54 16.97
N HIS A 192 -14.83 4.11 15.97
CA HIS A 192 -14.58 5.54 15.89
C HIS A 192 -14.86 6.07 14.49
N VAL A 193 -15.50 7.23 14.42
CA VAL A 193 -15.86 7.89 13.17
C VAL A 193 -15.38 9.33 13.18
N ALA A 194 -14.62 9.70 12.15
CA ALA A 194 -14.34 11.08 11.80
C ALA A 194 -15.07 11.45 10.51
N VAL A 195 -15.39 12.73 10.34
CA VAL A 195 -16.03 13.26 9.13
C VAL A 195 -15.16 14.37 8.54
N VAL A 196 -14.86 14.26 7.25
CA VAL A 196 -14.33 15.36 6.42
C VAL A 196 -15.49 15.86 5.57
N LEU A 197 -15.98 17.04 5.89
CA LEU A 197 -17.14 17.64 5.27
C LEU A 197 -16.73 18.72 4.27
N LEU A 198 -17.05 18.47 2.99
CA LEU A 198 -17.13 19.56 2.01
C LEU A 198 -18.35 20.41 2.36
N GLY A 199 -18.11 21.51 3.07
CA GLY A 199 -19.15 22.37 3.62
C GLY A 199 -19.90 23.17 2.56
N ASN A 200 -20.98 23.81 3.00
CA ASN A 200 -21.69 24.82 2.23
C ASN A 200 -20.88 26.13 2.17
N GLU A 201 -20.84 26.77 0.99
CA GLU A 201 -20.16 28.05 0.76
C GLU A 201 -20.83 29.24 1.45
N GLN A 202 -22.10 29.10 1.82
CA GLN A 202 -22.86 30.06 2.65
C GLN A 202 -22.68 29.79 4.15
N CYS A 203 -21.74 28.91 4.52
CA CYS A 203 -21.39 28.53 5.89
C CYS A 203 -22.52 27.87 6.71
N SER A 204 -23.63 27.48 6.06
CA SER A 204 -24.76 26.79 6.69
C SER A 204 -24.54 25.27 6.77
N ASN A 205 -23.85 24.82 7.82
CA ASN A 205 -23.48 23.41 8.03
C ASN A 205 -24.10 22.80 9.30
N GLU A 206 -25.09 23.46 9.92
CA GLU A 206 -25.69 23.10 11.21
C GLU A 206 -26.35 21.72 11.20
N TRP A 207 -26.75 21.24 10.02
CA TRP A 207 -27.38 19.93 9.84
C TRP A 207 -26.51 18.76 10.34
N ILE A 208 -25.18 18.93 10.45
CA ILE A 208 -24.26 17.88 10.94
C ILE A 208 -24.27 17.77 12.46
N GLN A 209 -24.69 18.82 13.18
CA GLN A 209 -24.57 18.91 14.64
C GLN A 209 -25.15 17.71 15.40
N PRO A 210 -26.36 17.19 15.05
CA PRO A 210 -26.95 16.06 15.78
C PRO A 210 -26.11 14.78 15.75
N TYR A 211 -25.18 14.67 14.80
CA TYR A 211 -24.31 13.49 14.66
C TYR A 211 -23.01 13.60 15.45
N LEU A 212 -22.65 14.80 15.93
CA LEU A 212 -21.41 15.04 16.69
C LEU A 212 -21.54 14.53 18.13
N LYS A 213 -20.46 13.92 18.66
CA LYS A 213 -20.44 13.40 20.04
C LYS A 213 -20.82 14.44 21.09
N ARG A 214 -20.36 15.69 20.94
CA ARG A 214 -20.71 16.81 21.83
C ARG A 214 -22.22 17.07 21.95
N HIS A 215 -22.97 16.71 20.91
CA HIS A 215 -24.44 16.86 20.85
C HIS A 215 -25.18 15.51 21.04
N GLY A 216 -24.50 14.49 21.58
CA GLY A 216 -25.09 13.16 21.81
C GLY A 216 -25.03 12.21 20.61
N GLY A 217 -24.33 12.59 19.54
CA GLY A 217 -24.10 11.75 18.37
C GLY A 217 -22.90 10.80 18.51
N PHE A 218 -22.44 10.24 17.40
CA PHE A 218 -21.38 9.21 17.36
C PHE A 218 -20.09 9.68 16.66
N VAL A 219 -20.12 10.80 15.93
CA VAL A 219 -18.95 11.34 15.22
C VAL A 219 -17.99 11.97 16.23
N ASN A 220 -16.77 11.44 16.27
CA ASN A 220 -15.70 11.87 17.17
C ASN A 220 -15.07 13.20 16.75
N LEU A 221 -14.76 13.34 15.46
CA LEU A 221 -14.04 14.48 14.91
C LEU A 221 -14.72 14.95 13.62
N LEU A 222 -14.82 16.26 13.44
CA LEU A 222 -15.33 16.90 12.24
C LEU A 222 -14.27 17.84 11.67
N PHE A 223 -13.96 17.70 10.39
CA PHE A 223 -13.15 18.63 9.62
C PHE A 223 -14.03 19.28 8.55
N VAL A 224 -14.11 20.61 8.48
CA VAL A 224 -14.96 21.34 7.52
C VAL A 224 -14.11 22.19 6.59
N THR A 225 -14.38 22.18 5.30
CA THR A 225 -13.57 22.91 4.29
C THR A 225 -13.79 24.42 4.26
N TYR A 226 -15.02 24.89 4.49
CA TYR A 226 -15.34 26.32 4.52
C TYR A 226 -15.49 26.80 5.95
N ASP A 227 -15.39 28.11 6.15
CA ASP A 227 -15.54 28.74 7.45
C ASP A 227 -16.84 28.28 8.11
N TYR A 228 -16.72 27.80 9.34
CA TYR A 228 -17.86 27.35 10.11
C TYR A 228 -17.78 27.94 11.52
N ALA A 229 -18.85 28.61 11.94
CA ALA A 229 -18.86 29.38 13.19
C ALA A 229 -18.62 28.52 14.46
N LEU A 230 -18.78 27.21 14.36
CA LEU A 230 -18.60 26.28 15.49
C LEU A 230 -17.25 25.56 15.50
N VAL A 231 -16.29 25.97 14.66
CA VAL A 231 -14.91 25.50 14.76
C VAL A 231 -14.36 25.84 16.15
N ASN A 232 -13.74 24.86 16.80
CA ASN A 232 -13.26 24.98 18.18
C ASN A 232 -11.87 24.37 18.41
N GLU A 233 -11.27 23.75 17.39
CA GLU A 233 -9.94 23.12 17.47
C GLU A 233 -9.82 21.98 18.50
N GLU A 234 -10.95 21.43 18.95
CA GLU A 234 -11.02 20.29 19.88
C GLU A 234 -11.63 19.05 19.22
N ASP A 235 -12.84 19.19 18.68
CA ASP A 235 -13.59 18.15 17.97
C ASP A 235 -14.14 18.64 16.62
N ILE A 236 -14.13 19.95 16.39
CA ILE A 236 -14.50 20.60 15.12
C ILE A 236 -13.33 21.45 14.65
N PHE A 237 -12.74 21.05 13.53
CA PHE A 237 -11.54 21.63 12.95
C PHE A 237 -11.86 22.29 11.61
N GLN A 238 -11.21 23.42 11.35
CA GLN A 238 -11.15 23.96 10.00
C GLN A 238 -10.16 23.14 9.18
N TRP A 239 -10.61 22.59 8.07
CA TRP A 239 -9.71 21.99 7.09
C TRP A 239 -9.00 23.09 6.30
N PRO A 240 -7.66 23.12 6.26
CA PRO A 240 -6.95 24.16 5.55
C PRO A 240 -7.24 24.04 4.05
N LEU A 241 -7.88 25.06 3.46
CA LEU A 241 -8.09 25.18 2.01
C LEU A 241 -6.79 25.41 1.21
N GLY A 242 -5.64 25.42 1.88
CA GLY A 242 -4.37 25.83 1.31
C GLY A 242 -3.56 24.73 0.62
N VAL A 243 -4.06 24.14 -0.47
CA VAL A 243 -3.22 23.73 -1.63
C VAL A 243 -4.02 23.73 -2.95
N ALA A 244 -4.89 24.73 -3.12
CA ALA A 244 -5.49 25.05 -4.42
C ALA A 244 -5.15 26.48 -4.82
N THR A 245 -3.86 26.76 -5.03
CA THR A 245 -3.35 27.92 -5.76
C THR A 245 -2.12 27.50 -6.53
#